data_AF-A0A7C6HC84-F1
#
_entry.id   AF-A0A7C6HC84-F1
#
_cell.length_a   1.000
_cell.length_b   1.000
_cell.length_c   1.000
_cell.angle_alpha   90.00
_cell.angle_beta   90.00
_cell.angle_gamma   90.00
#
_symmetry.space_group_name_H-M   'P 1'
#
loop_
_entity.id
_entity.type
_entity.pdbx_description
1 polymer ?
#
loop_
_entity_poly.entity_id
_entity_poly.type
_entity_poly.pdbx_seq_one_letter_code
_entity_poly.pdbx_strand_id
1 'polypeptide(L)'
;MINHIGTKPIDTERLHLRRYKNYDAEDIFNNWATDAEVTKYLQWLPHKNIQVTRNILDSWINAYDNPDTYNWAIEFKENGQVVNRVQVFHHAGNTASGKVMQKAGMRYEGCLRQYKKNNQGVLVDCETFK
;
A
#
# COMPACT_ATOMS: atom_id res chain seq x y z
N MET A 1 19.34 -5.32 -25.65
CA MET A 1 18.40 -4.18 -25.51
C MET A 1 17.12 -4.76 -24.90
N ILE A 2 16.65 -4.22 -23.77
CA ILE A 2 15.41 -4.71 -23.14
C ILE A 2 14.24 -4.20 -23.98
N ASN A 3 13.28 -5.08 -24.29
CA ASN A 3 12.04 -4.67 -24.94
C ASN A 3 11.01 -4.28 -23.87
N HIS A 4 10.74 -2.99 -23.76
CA HIS A 4 9.81 -2.46 -22.79
C HIS A 4 8.37 -2.65 -23.24
N ILE A 5 7.54 -3.23 -22.36
CA ILE A 5 6.13 -3.56 -22.64
C ILE A 5 5.14 -2.70 -21.84
N GLY A 6 5.66 -1.80 -21.00
CA GLY A 6 4.91 -0.95 -20.09
C GLY A 6 4.22 -1.71 -18.95
N THR A 7 3.46 -0.96 -18.16
CA THR A 7 2.55 -1.48 -17.13
C THR A 7 1.48 -2.39 -17.76
N LYS A 8 1.70 -3.70 -17.73
CA LYS A 8 0.73 -4.74 -18.09
C LYS A 8 -0.02 -5.25 -16.85
N PRO A 9 -1.31 -5.62 -16.96
CA PRO A 9 -2.06 -6.10 -15.82
C PRO A 9 -1.49 -7.42 -15.29
N ILE A 10 -1.54 -7.59 -13.96
CA ILE A 10 -1.16 -8.83 -13.28
C ILE A 10 -2.34 -9.26 -12.41
N ASP A 11 -2.81 -10.47 -12.65
CA ASP A 11 -3.95 -11.03 -11.93
C ASP A 11 -3.50 -12.10 -10.94
N THR A 12 -4.07 -12.02 -9.75
CA THR A 12 -3.99 -13.08 -8.73
C THR A 12 -5.40 -13.50 -8.33
N GLU A 13 -5.52 -14.43 -7.39
CA GLU A 13 -6.82 -14.82 -6.83
C GLU A 13 -7.56 -13.64 -6.19
N ARG A 14 -6.86 -12.77 -5.45
CA ARG A 14 -7.48 -11.70 -4.63
C ARG A 14 -7.21 -10.29 -5.13
N LEU A 15 -6.16 -10.10 -5.92
CA LEU A 15 -5.68 -8.79 -6.36
C LEU A 15 -5.64 -8.69 -7.87
N HIS A 16 -5.97 -7.51 -8.37
CA HIS A 16 -5.76 -7.08 -9.74
C HIS A 16 -4.78 -5.90 -9.72
N LEU A 17 -3.59 -6.10 -10.27
CA LEU A 17 -2.62 -5.01 -10.43
C LEU A 17 -2.83 -4.43 -11.81
N ARG A 18 -3.23 -3.16 -11.88
CA ARG A 18 -3.56 -2.48 -13.14
C ARG A 18 -2.98 -1.08 -13.23
N ARG A 19 -3.08 -0.47 -14.40
CA ARG A 19 -2.86 0.96 -14.55
C ARG A 19 -3.84 1.73 -13.65
N TYR A 20 -3.35 2.83 -13.08
CA TYR A 20 -4.18 3.80 -12.38
C TYR A 20 -5.21 4.42 -13.33
N LYS A 21 -6.34 4.82 -12.77
CA LYS A 21 -7.44 5.51 -13.44
C LYS A 21 -7.87 6.69 -12.58
N ASN A 22 -8.43 7.73 -13.20
CA ASN A 22 -8.78 8.98 -12.51
C ASN A 22 -9.67 8.79 -11.27
N TYR A 23 -10.53 7.77 -11.29
CA TYR A 23 -11.42 7.46 -10.16
C TYR A 23 -10.70 6.83 -8.96
N ASP A 24 -9.44 6.38 -9.09
CA ASP A 24 -8.65 5.88 -7.96
C ASP A 24 -8.22 7.01 -7.00
N ALA A 25 -8.41 8.28 -7.38
CA ALA A 25 -7.99 9.43 -6.59
C ALA A 25 -8.58 9.44 -5.17
N GLU A 26 -9.82 8.99 -5.00
CA GLU A 26 -10.46 8.95 -3.68
C GLU A 26 -9.80 7.91 -2.77
N ASP A 27 -9.59 6.70 -3.28
CA ASP A 27 -8.87 5.65 -2.55
C ASP A 27 -7.44 6.09 -2.21
N ILE A 28 -6.71 6.68 -3.17
CA ILE A 28 -5.36 7.21 -2.93
C ILE A 28 -5.35 8.24 -1.80
N PHE A 29 -6.27 9.21 -1.86
CA PHE A 29 -6.35 10.29 -0.88
C PHE A 29 -6.75 9.79 0.51
N ASN A 30 -7.77 8.94 0.59
CA ASN A 30 -8.33 8.44 1.83
C ASN A 30 -7.43 7.39 2.50
N ASN A 31 -6.75 6.54 1.71
CA ASN A 31 -6.03 5.40 2.24
C ASN A 31 -4.57 5.70 2.59
N TRP A 32 -3.88 6.62 1.87
CA TRP A 32 -2.47 6.88 2.19
C TRP A 32 -1.89 8.26 1.86
N ALA A 33 -2.43 8.99 0.89
CA ALA A 33 -1.75 10.22 0.43
C ALA A 33 -1.84 11.37 1.46
N THR A 34 -2.73 11.27 2.45
CA THR A 34 -2.85 12.21 3.58
C THR A 34 -2.02 11.82 4.81
N ASP A 35 -1.44 10.61 4.84
CA ASP A 35 -0.73 10.09 6.01
C ASP A 35 0.75 10.50 5.99
N ALA A 36 1.14 11.33 6.97
CA ALA A 36 2.50 11.84 7.11
C ALA A 36 3.57 10.76 7.35
N GLU A 37 3.22 9.65 8.00
CA GLU A 37 4.15 8.54 8.19
C GLU A 37 4.37 7.78 6.88
N VAL A 38 3.31 7.62 6.08
CA VAL A 38 3.41 6.97 4.76
C VAL A 38 4.19 7.85 3.77
N THR A 39 3.96 9.17 3.78
CA THR A 39 4.63 10.09 2.84
C THR A 39 6.02 10.54 3.28
N LYS A 40 6.48 10.19 4.49
CA LYS A 40 7.72 10.69 5.09
C LYS A 40 8.96 10.58 4.20
N TYR A 41 9.03 9.54 3.39
CA TYR A 41 10.16 9.26 2.49
C TYR A 41 9.78 9.38 1.01
N LEU A 42 8.61 9.93 0.70
CA LEU A 42 8.18 10.21 -0.67
C LEU A 42 8.65 11.59 -1.10
N GLN A 43 8.64 11.84 -2.42
CA GLN A 43 9.05 13.13 -2.99
C GLN A 43 8.02 14.25 -2.74
N TRP A 44 6.86 13.94 -2.18
CA TRP A 44 5.78 14.87 -1.88
C TRP A 44 5.38 14.84 -0.41
N LEU A 45 4.85 15.97 0.04
CA LEU A 45 4.23 16.13 1.35
C LEU A 45 2.83 15.49 1.38
N PRO A 46 2.26 15.24 2.58
CA PRO A 46 0.85 14.85 2.71
C PRO A 46 -0.08 15.76 1.91
N HIS A 47 -0.97 15.15 1.14
CA HIS A 47 -1.89 15.85 0.28
C HIS A 47 -2.90 16.63 1.13
N LYS A 48 -2.94 17.95 0.95
CA LYS A 48 -3.83 18.83 1.73
C LYS A 48 -5.30 18.73 1.32
N ASN A 49 -5.56 18.25 0.11
CA ASN A 49 -6.90 18.06 -0.44
C ASN A 49 -6.85 17.08 -1.63
N ILE A 50 -8.01 16.60 -2.03
CA ILE A 50 -8.18 15.65 -3.13
C ILE A 50 -7.64 16.18 -4.48
N GLN A 51 -7.61 17.50 -4.69
CA GLN A 51 -7.10 18.07 -5.94
C GLN A 51 -5.60 17.84 -6.11
N VAL A 52 -4.83 17.86 -5.01
CA VAL A 52 -3.40 17.49 -5.03
C VAL A 52 -3.23 16.04 -5.50
N THR A 53 -4.07 15.13 -5.00
CA THR A 53 -4.07 13.72 -5.44
C THR A 53 -4.38 13.59 -6.91
N ARG A 54 -5.43 14.26 -7.40
CA ARG A 54 -5.83 14.22 -8.81
C ARG A 54 -4.70 14.68 -9.72
N ASN A 55 -4.04 15.79 -9.38
CA ASN A 55 -2.93 16.31 -10.18
C ASN A 55 -1.73 15.34 -10.25
N ILE A 56 -1.40 14.68 -9.15
CA ILE A 56 -0.35 13.65 -9.12
C ILE A 56 -0.77 12.41 -9.90
N LEU A 57 -2.01 11.96 -9.73
CA LEU A 57 -2.56 10.80 -10.44
C LEU A 57 -2.56 11.02 -11.95
N ASP A 58 -2.92 12.23 -12.41
CA ASP A 58 -2.87 12.60 -13.82
C ASP A 58 -1.44 12.47 -14.37
N SER A 59 -0.42 12.86 -13.60
CA SER A 59 0.98 12.70 -14.00
C SER A 59 1.38 11.23 -14.18
N TRP A 60 0.89 10.34 -13.32
CA TRP A 60 1.15 8.90 -13.44
C TRP A 60 0.43 8.28 -14.63
N ILE A 61 -0.81 8.71 -14.88
CA ILE A 61 -1.61 8.23 -16.00
C ILE A 61 -0.98 8.65 -17.33
N ASN A 62 -0.55 9.91 -17.44
CA ASN A 62 0.14 10.42 -18.61
C ASN A 62 1.48 9.71 -18.85
N ALA A 63 2.16 9.26 -17.79
CA ALA A 63 3.42 8.54 -17.93
C ALA A 63 3.26 7.17 -18.64
N TYR A 64 2.05 6.60 -18.72
CA TYR A 64 1.82 5.32 -19.38
C TYR A 64 1.98 5.34 -20.90
N ASP A 65 2.07 6.52 -21.52
CA ASP A 65 2.41 6.67 -22.94
C ASP A 65 3.86 6.24 -23.22
N ASN A 66 4.72 6.26 -22.19
CA ASN A 66 6.07 5.71 -22.28
C ASN A 66 6.06 4.20 -21.94
N PRO A 67 6.51 3.32 -22.85
CA PRO A 67 6.58 1.87 -22.60
C PRO A 67 7.56 1.49 -21.48
N ASP A 68 8.45 2.38 -21.06
CA ASP A 68 9.40 2.16 -19.96
C ASP A 68 8.78 2.47 -18.58
N THR A 69 7.50 2.87 -18.54
CA THR A 69 6.78 3.16 -17.30
C THR A 69 6.19 1.88 -16.71
N TYR A 70 6.50 1.66 -15.42
CA TYR A 70 6.03 0.55 -14.62
C TYR A 70 5.49 1.05 -13.28
N ASN A 71 4.16 1.22 -13.21
CA ASN A 71 3.48 1.68 -11.99
C ASN A 71 2.04 1.13 -11.95
N TRP A 72 1.68 0.44 -10.87
CA TRP A 72 0.40 -0.24 -10.72
C TRP A 72 -0.41 0.30 -9.54
N ALA A 73 -1.71 0.43 -9.75
CA ALA A 73 -2.72 0.38 -8.70
C ALA A 73 -2.87 -1.08 -8.26
N ILE A 74 -2.80 -1.34 -6.95
CA ILE A 74 -3.10 -2.66 -6.38
C ILE A 74 -4.57 -2.62 -5.94
N GLU A 75 -5.43 -3.34 -6.65
CA GLU A 75 -6.88 -3.35 -6.42
C GLU A 75 -7.33 -4.69 -5.83
N PHE A 76 -8.16 -4.66 -4.79
CA PHE A 76 -8.85 -5.86 -4.33
C PHE A 76 -9.99 -6.24 -5.28
N LYS A 77 -10.02 -7.48 -5.74
CA LYS A 77 -11.09 -7.96 -6.65
C LYS A 77 -12.47 -7.98 -6.00
N GLU A 78 -12.54 -8.11 -4.68
CA GLU A 78 -13.79 -8.22 -3.93
C GLU A 78 -14.59 -6.91 -3.94
N ASN A 79 -13.93 -5.76 -3.83
CA ASN A 79 -14.59 -4.46 -3.65
C ASN A 79 -14.07 -3.34 -4.57
N GLY A 80 -13.08 -3.62 -5.43
CA GLY A 80 -12.50 -2.64 -6.35
C GLY A 80 -11.65 -1.56 -5.67
N GLN A 81 -11.34 -1.70 -4.38
CA GLN A 81 -10.60 -0.69 -3.63
C GLN A 81 -9.11 -0.75 -3.94
N VAL A 82 -8.51 0.41 -4.23
CA VAL A 82 -7.06 0.55 -4.43
C VAL A 82 -6.33 0.75 -3.11
N VAL A 83 -5.22 0.03 -2.93
CA VAL A 83 -4.36 0.12 -1.76
C VAL A 83 -2.90 0.39 -2.13
N ASN A 84 -2.19 1.11 -1.25
CA ASN A 84 -0.76 1.38 -1.40
C ASN A 84 0.08 0.12 -1.13
N ARG A 85 -0.28 -0.59 -0.06
CA ARG A 85 0.51 -1.70 0.47
C ARG A 85 -0.38 -2.66 1.23
N VAL A 86 -0.07 -3.95 1.12
CA VAL A 86 -0.56 -4.97 2.04
C VAL A 86 0.47 -5.13 3.16
N GLN A 87 0.02 -4.93 4.41
CA GLN A 87 0.82 -5.22 5.60
C GLN A 87 -0.03 -5.96 6.61
N VAL A 88 0.62 -6.74 7.46
CA VAL A 88 -0.02 -7.39 8.60
C VAL A 88 0.82 -7.11 9.83
N PHE A 89 0.17 -6.89 10.97
CA PHE A 89 0.85 -6.80 12.25
C PHE A 89 0.19 -7.70 13.29
N HIS A 90 0.97 -8.13 14.28
CA HIS A 90 0.46 -8.83 15.46
C HIS A 90 1.06 -8.24 16.73
N HIS A 91 0.44 -8.49 17.89
CA HIS A 91 1.07 -8.17 19.17
C HIS A 91 2.40 -8.90 19.27
N ALA A 92 3.49 -8.20 19.61
CA ALA A 92 4.84 -8.77 19.66
C ALA A 92 4.94 -10.00 20.57
N GLY A 93 4.17 -10.01 21.68
CA GLY A 93 4.09 -11.17 22.57
C GLY A 93 3.36 -12.40 22.00
N ASN A 94 2.64 -12.26 20.88
CA ASN A 94 1.94 -13.36 20.23
C ASN A 94 2.82 -13.99 19.14
N THR A 95 3.77 -14.80 19.57
CA THR A 95 4.72 -15.48 18.68
C THR A 95 4.05 -16.46 17.70
N ALA A 96 2.88 -17.01 18.04
CA ALA A 96 2.13 -17.88 17.15
C ALA A 96 1.68 -17.15 15.89
N SER A 97 1.14 -15.93 16.03
CA SER A 97 0.78 -15.09 14.88
C SER A 97 2.00 -14.69 14.05
N GLY A 98 3.14 -14.40 14.66
CA GLY A 98 4.39 -14.14 13.92
C GLY A 98 4.84 -15.32 13.07
N LYS A 99 4.75 -16.55 13.59
CA LYS A 99 5.04 -17.77 12.82
C LYS A 99 4.10 -17.97 11.64
N VAL A 100 2.82 -17.59 11.75
CA VAL A 100 1.88 -17.62 10.63
C VAL A 100 2.32 -16.68 9.52
N MET A 101 2.75 -15.46 9.86
CA MET A 101 3.24 -14.48 8.87
C MET A 101 4.51 -14.96 8.17
N GLN A 102 5.47 -15.53 8.93
CA GLN A 102 6.67 -16.13 8.35
C GLN A 102 6.33 -17.30 7.40
N LYS A 103 5.39 -18.18 7.80
CA LYS A 103 4.92 -19.29 6.96
C LYS A 103 4.21 -18.81 5.69
N ALA A 104 3.51 -17.67 5.76
CA ALA A 104 2.89 -17.02 4.61
C ALA A 104 3.91 -16.33 3.67
N GLY A 105 5.22 -16.41 3.96
CA GLY A 105 6.27 -15.82 3.15
C GLY A 105 6.45 -14.32 3.37
N MET A 106 5.84 -13.75 4.41
CA MET A 106 5.96 -12.33 4.71
C MET A 106 7.29 -12.01 5.40
N ARG A 107 7.82 -10.83 5.11
CA ARG A 107 9.07 -10.30 5.66
C ARG A 107 8.78 -9.38 6.84
N TYR A 108 9.44 -9.65 7.97
CA TYR A 108 9.44 -8.76 9.12
C TYR A 108 10.02 -7.38 8.76
N GLU A 109 9.35 -6.32 9.19
CA GLU A 109 9.77 -4.96 8.93
C GLU A 109 10.14 -4.16 10.19
N GLY A 110 9.57 -4.50 11.35
CA GLY A 110 9.85 -3.74 12.57
C GLY A 110 8.84 -3.96 13.69
N CYS A 111 9.07 -3.28 14.80
CA CYS A 111 8.25 -3.34 16.01
C CYS A 111 7.75 -1.94 16.37
N LEU A 112 6.43 -1.76 16.32
CA LEU A 112 5.71 -0.55 16.73
C LEU A 112 5.50 -0.59 18.24
N ARG A 113 6.09 0.36 18.97
CA ARG A 113 6.06 0.38 20.44
C ARG A 113 4.72 0.91 20.96
N GLN A 114 4.13 0.21 21.94
CA GLN A 114 2.88 0.61 22.61
C GLN A 114 1.76 1.01 21.63
N TYR A 115 1.66 0.30 20.50
CA TYR A 115 0.84 0.70 19.36
C TYR A 115 -0.66 0.41 19.55
N LYS A 116 -1.01 -0.73 20.15
CA LYS A 116 -2.41 -1.17 20.27
C LYS A 116 -2.74 -1.62 21.69
N LYS A 117 -3.95 -1.35 22.15
CA LYS A 117 -4.47 -1.92 23.41
C LYS A 117 -4.86 -3.38 23.19
N ASN A 118 -4.42 -4.26 24.08
CA ASN A 118 -4.90 -5.63 24.14
C ASN A 118 -6.31 -5.71 24.77
N ASN A 119 -6.85 -6.92 24.91
CA ASN A 119 -8.19 -7.15 25.48
C ASN A 119 -8.31 -6.78 26.97
N GLN A 120 -7.19 -6.46 27.63
CA GLN A 120 -7.12 -5.98 29.02
C GLN A 120 -6.94 -4.46 29.07
N GLY A 121 -6.98 -3.76 27.93
CA GLY A 121 -6.81 -2.31 27.83
C GLY A 121 -5.35 -1.83 27.92
N VAL A 122 -4.38 -2.75 28.00
CA VAL A 122 -2.95 -2.44 28.11
C VAL A 122 -2.35 -2.18 26.74
N LEU A 123 -1.62 -1.07 26.58
CA LEU A 123 -0.87 -0.79 25.35
C LEU A 123 0.29 -1.79 25.21
N VAL A 124 0.35 -2.46 24.06
CA VAL A 124 1.37 -3.46 23.74
C VAL A 124 2.07 -3.14 22.43
N ASP A 125 3.30 -3.61 22.32
CA ASP A 125 4.09 -3.55 21.11
C ASP A 125 3.49 -4.45 20.02
N CYS A 126 3.66 -4.06 18.75
CA CYS A 126 3.19 -4.81 17.59
C CYS A 126 4.32 -5.02 16.57
N GLU A 127 4.52 -6.25 16.14
CA GLU A 127 5.45 -6.59 15.06
C GLU A 127 4.73 -6.51 13.72
N THR A 128 5.35 -5.86 12.73
CA THR A 128 4.81 -5.63 11.38
C THR A 128 5.56 -6.42 10.31
N PHE A 129 4.81 -6.91 9.32
CA PHE A 129 5.26 -7.74 8.21
C PHE A 129 4.69 -7.21 6.88
N LYS A 130 5.45 -7.36 5.79
CA LYS A 130 4.96 -7.22 4.40
C LYS A 130 5.08 -8.50 3.61
#